data_AF-A0A3R9LJX0-F1
#
_entry.id   AF-A0A3R9LJX0-F1
#
_cell.length_a   1.000
_cell.length_b   1.000
_cell.length_c   1.000
_cell.angle_alpha   90.00
_cell.angle_beta   90.00
_cell.angle_gamma   90.00
#
_symmetry.space_group_name_H-M   'P 1'
#
loop_
_entity.id
_entity.type
_entity.pdbx_description
1 polymer ?
#
loop_
_entity_poly.entity_id
_entity_poly.type
_entity_poly.pdbx_seq_one_letter_code
_entity_poly.pdbx_strand_id
1 'polypeptide(L)'
;MTFTPDKQFKGETSELELTRMDVNGTPVTVKYQAVVKEVVPTSTNVTSTGPQGVPQTGTPTFQGGDPLVPIDETVEPTFEDGSKEKTIPGQGTYTIASDGTVTFTPDKQFVALLINSSKVKHQNLN
;
A
#
# COMPACT_ATOMS: atom_id res chain seq x y z
N MET A 1 28.49 -5.17 -14.96
CA MET A 1 27.75 -4.02 -14.38
C MET A 1 26.35 -4.51 -14.04
N THR A 2 25.96 -4.45 -12.78
CA THR A 2 24.59 -4.71 -12.32
C THR A 2 23.89 -3.36 -12.21
N PHE A 3 22.83 -3.17 -12.97
CA PHE A 3 21.96 -2.00 -12.87
C PHE A 3 20.94 -2.27 -11.77
N THR A 4 21.03 -1.53 -10.66
CA THR A 4 20.01 -1.57 -9.59
C THR A 4 19.11 -0.36 -9.80
N PRO A 5 17.89 -0.53 -10.35
CA PRO A 5 16.97 0.58 -10.54
C PRO A 5 16.60 1.23 -9.20
N ASP A 6 16.47 2.55 -9.20
CA ASP A 6 15.88 3.28 -8.07
C ASP A 6 14.40 2.87 -7.94
N LYS A 7 14.04 2.38 -6.75
CA LYS A 7 12.68 1.91 -6.44
C LYS A 7 11.62 3.01 -6.59
N GLN A 8 12.01 4.28 -6.53
CA GLN A 8 11.12 5.43 -6.67
C GLN A 8 11.06 5.98 -8.10
N PHE A 9 11.89 5.47 -9.02
CA PHE A 9 11.92 5.96 -10.39
C PHE A 9 10.64 5.56 -11.13
N LYS A 10 9.89 6.57 -11.58
CA LYS A 10 8.71 6.43 -12.44
C LYS A 10 9.03 7.10 -13.77
N GLY A 11 8.80 6.41 -14.88
CA GLY A 11 8.98 6.98 -16.21
C GLY A 11 9.90 6.16 -17.10
N GLU A 12 10.37 6.80 -18.17
CA GLU A 12 11.17 6.15 -19.20
C GLU A 12 12.65 6.25 -18.88
N THR A 13 13.39 5.15 -19.03
CA THR A 13 14.85 5.17 -18.88
C THR A 13 15.49 5.95 -20.02
N SER A 14 16.75 6.35 -19.85
CA SER A 14 17.55 6.85 -20.97
C SER A 14 17.56 5.83 -22.11
N GLU A 15 17.46 6.33 -23.34
CA GLU A 15 17.53 5.51 -24.54
C GLU A 15 18.95 4.96 -24.72
N LEU A 16 19.05 3.64 -24.93
CA LEU A 16 20.31 2.96 -25.21
C LEU A 16 20.37 2.59 -26.69
N GLU A 17 21.44 3.01 -27.36
CA GLU A 17 21.72 2.63 -28.74
C GLU A 17 22.59 1.37 -28.77
N LEU A 18 22.09 0.33 -29.42
CA LEU A 18 22.78 -0.93 -29.65
C LEU A 18 23.17 -0.99 -31.12
N THR A 19 24.47 -0.98 -31.41
CA THR A 19 24.97 -1.12 -32.78
C THR A 19 25.63 -2.49 -32.96
N ARG A 20 25.29 -3.20 -34.03
CA ARG A 20 25.90 -4.48 -34.41
C ARG A 20 26.27 -4.49 -35.89
N MET A 21 27.44 -5.01 -36.21
CA MET A 21 27.86 -5.23 -37.60
C MET A 21 27.30 -6.55 -38.13
N ASP A 22 26.80 -6.56 -39.36
CA ASP A 22 26.49 -7.79 -40.08
C ASP A 22 27.75 -8.46 -40.65
N VAL A 23 27.59 -9.62 -41.30
CA VAL A 23 28.70 -10.38 -41.92
C VAL A 23 29.42 -9.61 -43.04
N ASN A 24 28.80 -8.56 -43.58
CA ASN A 24 29.32 -7.71 -44.63
C ASN A 24 29.93 -6.40 -44.10
N GLY A 25 29.93 -6.19 -42.77
CA GLY A 25 30.43 -4.96 -42.13
C GLY A 25 29.45 -3.78 -42.15
N THR A 26 28.16 -4.02 -42.44
CA THR A 26 27.13 -2.98 -42.37
C THR A 26 26.67 -2.82 -40.92
N PRO A 27 26.74 -1.61 -40.32
CA PRO A 27 26.23 -1.38 -38.98
C PRO A 27 24.70 -1.31 -38.99
N VAL A 28 24.08 -2.05 -38.08
CA VAL A 28 22.66 -1.98 -37.76
C VAL A 28 22.53 -1.43 -36.36
N THR A 29 21.80 -0.33 -36.22
CA THR A 29 21.53 0.30 -34.94
C THR A 29 20.08 0.06 -34.54
N VAL A 30 19.86 -0.35 -33.29
CA VAL A 30 18.55 -0.45 -32.66
C VAL A 30 18.54 0.35 -31.37
N LYS A 31 17.38 0.89 -31.03
CA LYS A 31 17.16 1.70 -29.82
C LYS A 31 16.38 0.86 -28.80
N TYR A 32 16.81 0.92 -27.54
CA TYR A 32 16.14 0.30 -26.41
C TYR A 32 15.80 1.34 -25.35
N GLN A 33 14.55 1.31 -24.88
CA GLN A 33 14.06 2.16 -23.81
C GLN A 33 13.16 1.32 -22.90
N ALA A 34 13.41 1.34 -21.60
CA ALA A 34 12.55 0.69 -20.61
C ALA A 34 11.57 1.71 -20.03
N VAL A 35 10.36 1.25 -19.70
CA VAL A 35 9.31 2.08 -19.10
C VAL A 35 8.97 1.51 -17.73
N VAL A 36 9.15 2.32 -16.67
CA VAL A 36 8.80 1.95 -15.30
C VAL A 36 7.44 2.58 -14.96
N LYS A 37 6.46 1.72 -14.66
CA LYS A 37 5.10 2.13 -14.32
C LYS A 37 4.91 2.19 -12.81
N GLU A 38 4.11 3.15 -12.36
CA GLU A 38 3.64 3.20 -10.99
C GLU A 38 2.63 2.09 -10.71
N VAL A 39 2.71 1.51 -9.51
CA VAL A 39 1.75 0.55 -8.99
C VAL A 39 1.15 1.11 -7.71
N VAL A 40 -0.16 0.96 -7.53
CA VAL A 40 -0.87 1.45 -6.36
C VAL A 40 -1.34 0.25 -5.55
N PRO A 41 -0.87 0.06 -4.30
CA PRO A 41 -1.35 -1.02 -3.45
C PRO A 41 -2.81 -0.80 -3.04
N THR A 42 -3.49 -1.89 -2.70
CA THR A 42 -4.88 -1.88 -2.24
C THR A 42 -5.01 -2.54 -0.88
N SER A 43 -6.10 -2.26 -0.17
CA SER A 43 -6.40 -2.90 1.11
C SER A 43 -7.87 -3.28 1.24
N THR A 44 -8.15 -4.23 2.13
CA THR A 44 -9.52 -4.58 2.52
C THR A 44 -9.86 -3.99 3.88
N ASN A 45 -11.08 -3.47 4.00
CA ASN A 45 -11.60 -2.96 5.26
C ASN A 45 -12.07 -4.11 6.14
N VAL A 46 -11.96 -3.93 7.45
CA VAL A 46 -12.51 -4.85 8.45
C VAL A 46 -13.51 -4.11 9.33
N THR A 47 -14.51 -4.83 9.81
CA THR A 47 -15.44 -4.34 10.82
C THR A 47 -15.55 -5.37 11.93
N SER A 48 -15.68 -4.92 13.18
CA SER A 48 -15.93 -5.78 14.34
C SER A 48 -17.06 -5.20 15.17
N THR A 49 -17.83 -6.08 15.80
CA THR A 49 -18.93 -5.72 16.71
C THR A 49 -18.81 -6.54 17.98
N GLY A 50 -19.02 -5.91 19.13
CA GLY A 50 -18.99 -6.61 20.41
C GLY A 50 -19.55 -5.79 21.57
N PRO A 51 -19.53 -6.34 22.77
CA PRO A 51 -20.06 -5.68 23.96
C PRO A 51 -19.34 -4.37 24.28
N GLN A 52 -20.06 -3.43 24.91
CA GLN A 52 -19.50 -2.14 25.32
C GLN A 52 -18.31 -2.33 26.28
N GLY A 53 -17.27 -1.52 26.09
CA GLY A 53 -16.07 -1.53 26.93
C GLY A 53 -15.15 -2.73 26.70
N VAL A 54 -15.46 -3.62 25.74
CA VAL A 54 -14.61 -4.76 25.39
C VAL A 54 -13.80 -4.44 24.13
N PRO A 55 -12.46 -4.59 24.16
CA PRO A 55 -11.63 -4.40 22.97
C PRO A 55 -12.10 -5.28 21.81
N GLN A 56 -12.06 -4.71 20.62
CA GLN A 56 -12.44 -5.34 19.36
C GLN A 56 -11.24 -5.38 18.43
N THR A 57 -11.09 -6.46 17.67
CA THR A 57 -9.93 -6.65 16.78
C THR A 57 -10.36 -6.88 15.35
N GLY A 58 -9.53 -6.47 14.41
CA GLY A 58 -9.62 -6.93 13.03
C GLY A 58 -8.32 -6.67 12.30
N THR A 59 -8.04 -7.48 11.29
CA THR A 59 -6.76 -7.45 10.56
C THR A 59 -7.05 -7.14 9.10
N PRO A 60 -6.82 -5.90 8.65
CA PRO A 60 -6.89 -5.55 7.23
C PRO A 60 -5.92 -6.39 6.42
N THR A 61 -6.28 -6.70 5.17
CA THR A 61 -5.32 -7.28 4.22
C THR A 61 -4.83 -6.23 3.26
N PHE A 62 -3.56 -6.32 2.85
CA PHE A 62 -2.94 -5.46 1.86
C PHE A 62 -2.53 -6.30 0.65
N GLN A 63 -2.70 -5.75 -0.54
CA GLN A 63 -2.30 -6.39 -1.78
C GLN A 63 -1.47 -5.40 -2.61
N GLY A 64 -0.34 -5.87 -3.14
CA GLY A 64 0.48 -5.09 -4.06
C GLY A 64 -0.31 -4.71 -5.31
N GLY A 65 0.01 -3.57 -5.90
CA GLY A 65 -0.66 -3.10 -7.12
C GLY A 65 -0.33 -3.94 -8.36
N ASP A 66 0.79 -4.67 -8.34
CA ASP A 66 1.22 -5.61 -9.37
C ASP A 66 1.80 -6.87 -8.71
N PRO A 67 1.48 -8.09 -9.17
CA PRO A 67 2.04 -9.33 -8.62
C PRO A 67 3.57 -9.43 -8.63
N LEU A 68 4.24 -8.72 -9.54
CA LEU A 68 5.70 -8.66 -9.61
C LEU A 68 6.30 -7.65 -8.62
N VAL A 69 5.47 -6.81 -7.99
CA VAL A 69 5.85 -5.84 -6.96
C VAL A 69 5.01 -6.10 -5.70
N PRO A 70 5.35 -7.15 -4.92
CA PRO A 70 4.62 -7.48 -3.70
C PRO A 70 4.76 -6.41 -2.62
N ILE A 71 3.85 -6.43 -1.64
CA ILE A 71 3.98 -5.61 -0.42
C ILE A 71 5.25 -6.05 0.34
N ASP A 72 5.97 -5.07 0.87
CA ASP A 72 7.08 -5.33 1.78
C ASP A 72 6.53 -5.60 3.19
N GLU A 73 6.34 -6.88 3.53
CA GLU A 73 5.84 -7.31 4.83
C GLU A 73 6.82 -7.06 6.00
N THR A 74 8.05 -6.60 5.72
CA THR A 74 8.99 -6.19 6.78
C THR A 74 8.74 -4.76 7.25
N VAL A 75 7.99 -3.97 6.46
CA VAL A 75 7.56 -2.63 6.83
C VAL A 75 6.28 -2.75 7.64
N GLU A 76 6.35 -2.38 8.91
CA GLU A 76 5.18 -2.45 9.77
C GLU A 76 4.12 -1.41 9.36
N PRO A 77 2.82 -1.75 9.44
CA PRO A 77 1.76 -0.81 9.15
C PRO A 77 1.67 0.30 10.20
N THR A 78 1.20 1.46 9.76
CA THR A 78 0.96 2.66 10.57
C THR A 78 -0.34 3.33 10.12
N PHE A 79 -0.85 4.26 10.92
CA PHE A 79 -1.86 5.21 10.48
C PHE A 79 -1.26 6.21 9.46
N GLU A 80 -2.13 7.01 8.84
CA GLU A 80 -1.76 8.01 7.84
C GLU A 80 -0.75 9.05 8.36
N ASP A 81 -0.80 9.35 9.65
CA ASP A 81 0.14 10.26 10.34
C ASP A 81 1.45 9.57 10.77
N GLY A 82 1.64 8.30 10.42
CA GLY A 82 2.80 7.49 10.79
C GLY A 82 2.76 6.92 12.21
N SER A 83 1.71 7.19 12.99
CA SER A 83 1.57 6.65 14.35
C SER A 83 1.08 5.20 14.34
N LYS A 84 1.24 4.52 15.49
CA LYS A 84 0.64 3.19 15.76
C LYS A 84 -0.52 3.24 16.74
N GLU A 85 -0.83 4.42 17.26
CA GLU A 85 -1.92 4.63 18.20
C GLU A 85 -2.69 5.89 17.81
N LYS A 86 -4.02 5.79 17.81
CA LYS A 86 -4.91 6.91 17.53
C LYS A 86 -6.08 6.90 18.50
N THR A 87 -6.17 7.94 19.33
CA THR A 87 -7.28 8.13 20.26
C THR A 87 -8.30 9.11 19.69
N ILE A 88 -9.57 8.71 19.71
CA ILE A 88 -10.70 9.56 19.32
C ILE A 88 -11.51 9.87 20.59
N PRO A 89 -11.52 11.12 21.07
CA PRO A 89 -12.22 11.49 22.30
C PRO A 89 -13.68 11.07 22.30
N GLY A 90 -14.10 10.35 23.34
CA GLY A 90 -15.47 9.88 23.51
C GLY A 90 -15.83 8.63 22.70
N GLN A 91 -14.91 8.10 21.88
CA GLN A 91 -15.09 6.82 21.19
C GLN A 91 -14.17 5.74 21.75
N GLY A 92 -12.88 6.04 21.87
CA GLY A 92 -11.87 5.10 22.33
C GLY A 92 -10.55 5.22 21.57
N THR A 93 -9.71 4.19 21.69
CA THR A 93 -8.34 4.16 21.17
C THR A 93 -8.14 3.02 20.19
N TYR A 94 -7.53 3.32 19.05
CA TYR A 94 -7.08 2.34 18.07
C TYR A 94 -5.58 2.12 18.20
N THR A 95 -5.13 0.86 18.15
CA THR A 95 -3.71 0.49 18.11
C THR A 95 -3.44 -0.48 16.96
N ILE A 96 -2.25 -0.39 16.37
CA ILE A 96 -1.77 -1.28 15.30
C ILE A 96 -0.60 -2.11 15.82
N ALA A 97 -0.73 -3.43 15.77
CA ALA A 97 0.36 -4.37 16.05
C ALA A 97 1.25 -4.58 14.82
N SER A 98 2.46 -5.11 15.03
CA SER A 98 3.44 -5.36 13.95
C SER A 98 2.95 -6.36 12.90
N ASP A 99 2.01 -7.25 13.26
CA ASP A 99 1.37 -8.21 12.35
C ASP A 99 0.20 -7.59 11.54
N GLY A 100 -0.07 -6.30 11.70
CA GLY A 100 -1.17 -5.60 11.05
C GLY A 100 -2.52 -5.72 11.73
N THR A 101 -2.60 -6.42 12.87
CA THR A 101 -3.83 -6.47 13.66
C THR A 101 -4.13 -5.10 14.25
N VAL A 102 -5.34 -4.59 13.99
CA VAL A 102 -5.87 -3.36 14.56
C VAL A 102 -6.76 -3.71 15.74
N THR A 103 -6.49 -3.10 16.89
CA THR A 103 -7.33 -3.22 18.10
C THR A 103 -8.01 -1.89 18.38
N PHE A 104 -9.33 -1.91 18.50
CA PHE A 104 -10.11 -0.78 19.00
C PHE A 104 -10.56 -1.05 20.43
N THR A 105 -10.14 -0.21 21.36
CA THR A 105 -10.58 -0.23 22.76
C THR A 105 -11.59 0.89 22.96
N PRO A 106 -12.90 0.59 23.03
CA PRO A 106 -13.91 1.62 23.19
C PRO A 106 -13.86 2.26 24.58
N ASP A 107 -14.14 3.56 24.64
CA ASP A 107 -14.41 4.23 25.91
C ASP A 107 -15.60 3.56 26.59
N LYS A 108 -15.57 3.46 27.93
CA LYS A 108 -16.61 2.75 28.71
C LYS A 108 -18.03 3.27 28.48
N GLN A 109 -18.17 4.50 27.99
CA GLN A 109 -19.45 5.17 27.73
C GLN A 109 -19.79 5.21 26.23
N PHE A 110 -18.91 4.76 25.34
CA PHE A 110 -19.16 4.78 23.91
C PHE A 110 -20.16 3.69 23.53
N VAL A 111 -21.25 4.09 22.87
CA VAL A 111 -22.25 3.22 22.27
C VAL A 111 -22.35 3.59 20.80
N ALA A 112 -21.88 2.73 19.90
CA ALA A 112 -22.05 2.93 18.47
C ALA A 112 -23.42 2.43 18.01
N LEU A 113 -24.18 3.28 17.29
CA LEU A 113 -25.39 2.85 16.59
C LEU A 113 -24.99 2.29 15.22
N LEU A 114 -25.23 0.99 14.98
CA LEU A 114 -25.04 0.38 13.66
C LEU A 114 -26.07 0.96 12.69
N ILE A 115 -25.68 1.95 11.88
CA ILE A 115 -26.35 2.23 10.62
C ILE A 115 -25.54 1.48 9.56
N ASN A 116 -26.08 0.37 9.04
CA ASN A 116 -25.48 -0.42 7.97
C ASN A 116 -25.38 0.41 6.68
N SER A 117 -24.38 1.30 6.61
CA SER A 117 -24.10 2.09 5.42
C SER A 117 -22.98 1.41 4.64
N SER A 118 -23.39 0.47 3.81
CA SER A 118 -22.63 0.07 2.63
C SER A 118 -22.31 1.34 1.83
N LYS A 119 -21.05 1.81 1.87
CA LYS A 119 -20.32 2.58 0.84
C LYS A 119 -19.16 3.35 1.48
N VAL A 120 -17.96 2.78 1.46
CA VAL A 120 -16.74 3.59 1.41
C VAL A 120 -16.38 3.72 -0.07
N LYS A 121 -16.84 4.81 -0.70
CA LYS A 121 -16.21 5.29 -1.94
C LYS A 121 -14.84 5.81 -1.53
N HIS A 122 -13.77 5.17 -1.98
CA HIS A 122 -12.46 5.81 -2.05
C HIS A 122 -12.61 7.05 -2.94
N GLN A 123 -12.44 8.22 -2.34
CA GLN A 123 -12.25 9.45 -3.12
C GLN A 123 -10.77 9.52 -3.48
N ASN A 124 -10.47 9.44 -4.77
CA ASN A 124 -9.19 9.88 -5.31
C ASN A 124 -9.10 11.39 -5.06
N LEU A 125 -8.06 11.82 -4.36
CA LEU A 125 -7.64 13.21 -4.37
C LEU A 125 -6.90 13.45 -5.69
N ASN A 126 -7.44 14.34 -6.53
CA ASN A 126 -6.63 15.17 -7.42
C ASN A 126 -6.24 16.43 -6.66
#